data_AF-A0A1Q8TQV1-F1
#
_entry.id   AF-A0A1Q8TQV1-F1
#
_cell.length_a   1.000
_cell.length_b   1.000
_cell.length_c   1.000
_cell.angle_alpha   90.00
_cell.angle_beta   90.00
_cell.angle_gamma   90.00
#
_symmetry.space_group_name_H-M   'P 1'
#
loop_
_entity.id
_entity.type
_entity.pdbx_description
1 polymer ?
#
loop_
_entity_poly.entity_id
_entity_poly.type
_entity_poly.pdbx_seq_one_letter_code
_entity_poly.pdbx_strand_id
1 'polypeptide(L)'
;MPVLRQITTCTEPSTVVIERRVRARDRSLDYRLEVCRRHRWLASNWTGRRSAEGAGGRCGTVTDYRPYTQIVQSHAALWLVPLTTNGPQDHDGDLAAALRAGHELLTAHREPTGVAIALEHAARIAEAVTAGSLPLADGQAQVLAALSAAETLDAGARGA
;
A
#
# COMPACT_ATOMS: atom_id res chain seq x y z
N MET A 1 -4.90 -11.60 -8.51
CA MET A 1 -5.41 -11.77 -7.13
C MET A 1 -5.48 -10.40 -6.49
N PRO A 2 -6.55 -10.04 -5.74
CA PRO A 2 -6.60 -8.73 -5.08
C PRO A 2 -5.57 -8.62 -3.96
N VAL A 3 -5.08 -7.40 -3.73
CA VAL A 3 -4.23 -7.06 -2.59
C VAL A 3 -5.07 -6.36 -1.54
N LEU A 4 -4.95 -6.83 -0.29
CA LEU A 4 -5.63 -6.23 0.85
C LEU A 4 -4.64 -5.32 1.59
N ARG A 5 -5.02 -4.06 1.79
CA ARG A 5 -4.26 -3.08 2.58
C ARG A 5 -5.13 -2.55 3.71
N GLN A 6 -4.49 -2.21 4.83
CA GLN A 6 -5.13 -1.60 5.98
C GLN A 6 -4.43 -0.28 6.30
N ILE A 7 -5.01 0.83 5.84
CA ILE A 7 -4.35 2.16 5.89
C ILE A 7 -4.70 2.97 7.15
N THR A 8 -5.52 2.41 8.04
CA THR A 8 -5.83 2.94 9.38
C THR A 8 -5.91 1.82 10.41
N THR A 9 -5.67 2.12 11.68
CA THR A 9 -5.93 1.24 12.82
C THR A 9 -7.37 1.26 13.28
N CYS A 10 -8.13 2.29 12.88
CA CYS A 10 -9.53 2.48 13.24
C CYS A 10 -10.35 1.18 13.11
N THR A 11 -11.04 0.82 14.19
CA THR A 11 -11.90 -0.38 14.25
C THR A 11 -13.36 -0.07 13.96
N GLU A 12 -13.71 1.22 13.81
CA GLU A 12 -15.07 1.64 13.47
C GLU A 12 -15.50 1.06 12.12
N PRO A 13 -16.77 0.66 11.98
CA PRO A 13 -17.31 0.23 10.71
C PRO A 13 -17.30 1.39 9.71
N SER A 14 -17.05 1.05 8.45
CA SER A 14 -17.13 1.98 7.35
C SER A 14 -18.56 2.44 7.16
N THR A 15 -18.71 3.72 6.86
CA THR A 15 -20.00 4.33 6.51
C THR A 15 -20.03 4.79 5.06
N VAL A 16 -18.86 4.81 4.41
CA VAL A 16 -18.66 5.19 3.03
C VAL A 16 -17.68 4.21 2.40
N VAL A 17 -18.00 3.80 1.19
CA VAL A 17 -17.13 3.06 0.29
C VAL A 17 -16.75 3.98 -0.88
N ILE A 18 -15.50 3.90 -1.32
CA ILE A 18 -15.00 4.53 -2.53
C ILE A 18 -14.63 3.44 -3.51
N GLU A 19 -15.36 3.36 -4.61
CA GLU A 19 -15.12 2.39 -5.69
C GLU A 19 -14.64 3.11 -6.93
N ARG A 20 -13.46 2.72 -7.43
CA ARG A 20 -13.02 3.09 -8.76
C ARG A 20 -13.36 1.95 -9.71
N ARG A 21 -14.43 2.15 -10.50
CA ARG A 21 -14.87 1.18 -11.50
C ARG A 21 -14.05 1.31 -12.77
N VAL A 22 -13.83 0.19 -13.44
CA VAL A 22 -13.24 0.11 -14.77
C VAL A 22 -14.10 -0.74 -15.68
N ARG A 23 -14.05 -0.43 -16.98
CA ARG A 23 -14.65 -1.28 -18.02
C ARG A 23 -13.58 -2.24 -18.54
N ALA A 24 -13.18 -3.21 -17.71
CA ALA A 24 -12.33 -4.31 -18.13
C ALA A 24 -13.17 -5.61 -18.22
N ARG A 25 -12.77 -6.53 -19.10
CA ARG A 25 -13.54 -7.75 -19.40
C ARG A 25 -13.49 -8.76 -18.26
N ASP A 26 -12.43 -8.73 -17.48
CA ASP A 26 -12.06 -9.64 -16.40
C ASP A 26 -12.24 -9.03 -14.99
N ARG A 27 -12.40 -7.70 -14.89
CA ARG A 27 -12.63 -6.99 -13.63
C ARG A 27 -13.52 -5.76 -13.79
N SER A 28 -14.40 -5.54 -12.82
CA SER A 28 -15.28 -4.36 -12.77
C SER A 28 -14.74 -3.22 -11.90
N LEU A 29 -13.71 -3.49 -11.08
CA LEU A 29 -13.13 -2.56 -10.12
C LEU A 29 -11.60 -2.52 -10.28
N ASP A 30 -11.04 -1.31 -10.16
CA ASP A 30 -9.62 -1.11 -9.88
C ASP A 30 -9.38 -1.28 -8.38
N TYR A 31 -10.17 -0.63 -7.53
CA TYR A 31 -10.10 -0.82 -6.08
C TYR A 31 -11.41 -0.43 -5.40
N ARG A 32 -11.49 -0.85 -4.14
CA ARG A 32 -12.51 -0.47 -3.18
C ARG A 32 -11.84 -0.05 -1.87
N LEU A 33 -12.11 1.17 -1.40
CA LEU A 33 -11.67 1.68 -0.10
C LEU A 33 -12.89 1.85 0.82
N GLU A 34 -12.76 1.42 2.07
CA GLU A 34 -13.78 1.54 3.11
C GLU A 34 -13.37 2.56 4.18
N VAL A 35 -14.22 3.55 4.49
CA VAL A 35 -13.92 4.60 5.48
C VAL A 35 -15.10 4.89 6.40
N CYS A 36 -14.82 5.09 7.68
CA CYS A 36 -15.80 5.57 8.65
C CYS A 36 -15.98 7.10 8.54
N ARG A 37 -16.98 7.65 9.25
CA ARG A 37 -17.25 9.10 9.25
C ARG A 37 -16.05 9.94 9.68
N ARG A 38 -15.30 9.47 10.68
CA ARG A 38 -14.12 10.17 11.23
C ARG A 38 -12.99 10.26 10.21
N HIS A 39 -12.79 9.20 9.42
CA HIS A 39 -11.72 9.13 8.42
C HIS A 39 -12.20 9.40 6.99
N ARG A 40 -13.35 10.09 6.83
CA ARG A 40 -13.86 10.50 5.52
C ARG A 40 -12.86 11.35 4.72
N TRP A 41 -11.91 12.01 5.39
CA TRP A 41 -10.87 12.81 4.76
C TRP A 41 -9.94 11.96 3.90
N LEU A 42 -9.74 10.66 4.24
CA LEU A 42 -8.95 9.74 3.41
C LEU A 42 -9.51 9.66 2.00
N ALA A 43 -10.83 9.71 1.84
CA ALA A 43 -11.47 9.67 0.52
C ALA A 43 -11.07 10.83 -0.41
N SER A 44 -10.39 11.87 0.09
CA SER A 44 -9.91 13.00 -0.73
C SER A 44 -8.72 12.61 -1.61
N ASN A 45 -7.91 11.64 -1.16
CA ASN A 45 -6.73 11.17 -1.90
C ASN A 45 -7.05 9.99 -2.82
N TRP A 46 -8.30 9.52 -2.81
CA TRP A 46 -8.74 8.36 -3.60
C TRP A 46 -9.82 8.77 -4.60
N THR A 47 -9.53 8.57 -5.88
CA THR A 47 -10.50 8.79 -6.96
C THR A 47 -11.62 7.74 -6.92
N GLY A 48 -12.79 8.02 -7.50
CA GLY A 48 -13.86 7.03 -7.64
C GLY A 48 -15.20 7.52 -7.10
N ARG A 49 -16.22 6.67 -7.24
CA ARG A 49 -17.57 6.94 -6.77
C ARG A 49 -17.67 6.64 -5.28
N ARG A 50 -18.23 7.59 -4.53
CA ARG A 50 -18.55 7.41 -3.10
C ARG A 50 -19.97 6.88 -2.96
N SER A 51 -20.17 5.88 -2.12
CA SER A 51 -21.49 5.34 -1.78
C SER A 51 -21.54 4.85 -0.33
N ALA A 52 -22.73 4.84 0.26
CA ALA A 52 -22.97 4.11 1.51
C ALA A 52 -23.32 2.63 1.25
N GLU A 53 -23.74 2.30 0.03
CA GLU A 53 -24.05 0.94 -0.39
C GLU A 53 -22.81 0.04 -0.26
N GLY A 54 -23.00 -1.11 0.39
CA GLY A 54 -21.95 -2.07 0.68
C GLY A 54 -21.01 -1.67 1.81
N ALA A 55 -21.19 -0.52 2.47
CA ALA A 55 -20.39 -0.16 3.65
C ALA A 55 -20.66 -1.11 4.84
N GLY A 56 -19.75 -1.12 5.82
CA GLY A 56 -19.86 -1.91 7.04
C GLY A 56 -18.61 -2.74 7.37
N GLY A 57 -17.65 -2.85 6.46
CA GLY A 57 -16.33 -3.41 6.76
C GLY A 57 -15.47 -2.47 7.60
N ARG A 58 -14.24 -2.88 7.90
CA ARG A 58 -13.34 -2.08 8.76
C ARG A 58 -12.90 -0.79 8.05
N CYS A 59 -12.90 0.33 8.77
CA CYS A 59 -12.32 1.57 8.28
C CYS A 59 -10.86 1.38 7.87
N GLY A 60 -10.46 1.97 6.73
CA GLY A 60 -9.12 1.91 6.17
C GLY A 60 -8.83 0.65 5.35
N THR A 61 -9.79 -0.25 5.19
CA THR A 61 -9.61 -1.42 4.32
C THR A 61 -9.61 -1.00 2.86
N VAL A 62 -8.56 -1.38 2.13
CA VAL A 62 -8.48 -1.25 0.67
C VAL A 62 -8.37 -2.64 0.05
N THR A 63 -9.30 -2.97 -0.83
CA THR A 63 -9.19 -4.13 -1.72
C THR A 63 -8.79 -3.64 -3.10
N ASP A 64 -7.56 -3.95 -3.51
CA ASP A 64 -6.94 -3.42 -4.73
C ASP A 64 -6.80 -4.52 -5.79
N TYR A 65 -7.38 -4.30 -6.96
CA TYR A 65 -7.39 -5.19 -8.11
C TYR A 65 -6.53 -4.66 -9.26
N ARG A 66 -5.85 -3.52 -9.07
CA ARG A 66 -5.00 -2.94 -10.09
C ARG A 66 -3.78 -3.83 -10.40
N PRO A 67 -3.14 -3.65 -11.56
CA PRO A 67 -1.87 -4.30 -11.84
C PRO A 67 -0.78 -3.90 -10.85
N TYR A 68 0.21 -4.77 -10.65
CA TYR A 68 1.33 -4.60 -9.72
C TYR A 68 1.92 -3.18 -9.72
N THR A 69 2.26 -2.66 -10.91
CA THR A 69 2.90 -1.34 -11.06
C THR A 69 2.04 -0.19 -10.52
N GLN A 70 0.72 -0.25 -10.71
CA GLN A 70 -0.19 0.78 -10.20
C GLN A 70 -0.40 0.68 -8.69
N ILE A 71 -0.37 -0.54 -8.12
CA ILE A 71 -0.44 -0.73 -6.67
C ILE A 71 0.85 -0.20 -6.01
N VAL A 72 2.02 -0.51 -6.58
CA VAL A 72 3.31 0.03 -6.12
C VAL A 72 3.31 1.56 -6.17
N GLN A 73 2.87 2.16 -7.28
CA GLN A 73 2.74 3.61 -7.38
C GLN A 73 1.81 4.20 -6.31
N SER A 74 0.73 3.49 -5.98
CA SER A 74 -0.19 3.90 -4.92
C SER A 74 0.43 3.83 -3.52
N HIS A 75 1.22 2.80 -3.21
CA HIS A 75 2.00 2.75 -1.97
C HIS A 75 3.05 3.87 -1.94
N ALA A 76 3.76 4.06 -3.05
CA ALA A 76 4.80 5.06 -3.16
C ALA A 76 4.26 6.47 -2.88
N ALA A 77 3.25 6.89 -3.64
CA ALA A 77 2.75 8.26 -3.59
C ALA A 77 1.99 8.59 -2.31
N LEU A 78 1.21 7.64 -1.77
CA LEU A 78 0.33 7.92 -0.63
C LEU A 78 0.97 7.65 0.73
N TRP A 79 2.03 6.84 0.78
CA TRP A 79 2.57 6.35 2.04
C TRP A 79 4.11 6.38 2.10
N LEU A 80 4.81 5.73 1.18
CA LEU A 80 6.26 5.59 1.24
C LEU A 80 6.95 6.96 1.14
N VAL A 81 6.67 7.74 0.10
CA VAL A 81 7.29 9.07 -0.11
C VAL A 81 7.00 10.01 1.06
N PRO A 82 5.75 10.14 1.56
CA PRO A 82 5.49 10.91 2.78
C PRO A 82 6.25 10.44 4.03
N LEU A 83 6.55 9.14 4.14
CA LEU A 83 7.26 8.56 5.28
C LEU A 83 8.77 8.70 5.17
N THR A 84 9.32 8.45 3.98
CA THR A 84 10.76 8.23 3.78
C THR A 84 11.41 9.20 2.81
N THR A 85 10.65 10.11 2.20
CA THR A 85 11.08 11.00 1.10
C THR A 85 11.69 10.27 -0.10
N ASN A 86 11.50 8.94 -0.22
CA ASN A 86 12.06 8.11 -1.27
C ASN A 86 10.93 7.38 -2.01
N GLY A 87 10.78 7.62 -3.31
CA GLY A 87 9.90 6.88 -4.20
C GLY A 87 10.67 6.26 -5.36
N PRO A 88 10.12 5.25 -6.07
CA PRO A 88 10.81 4.65 -7.21
C PRO A 88 11.25 5.67 -8.27
N GLN A 89 10.52 6.78 -8.44
CA GLN A 89 10.86 7.84 -9.39
C GLN A 89 12.16 8.58 -9.05
N ASP A 90 12.55 8.62 -7.78
CA ASP A 90 13.82 9.22 -7.31
C ASP A 90 15.02 8.29 -7.55
N HIS A 91 14.75 7.06 -8.00
CA HIS A 91 15.70 5.96 -8.20
C HIS A 91 15.52 5.32 -9.58
N ASP A 92 15.29 6.12 -10.64
CA ASP A 92 15.14 5.64 -12.04
C ASP A 92 14.05 4.58 -12.27
N GLY A 93 13.03 4.55 -11.41
CA GLY A 93 11.96 3.54 -11.42
C GLY A 93 12.28 2.28 -10.62
N ASP A 94 13.43 2.20 -9.98
CA ASP A 94 13.85 1.07 -9.14
C ASP A 94 13.17 1.11 -7.77
N LEU A 95 12.24 0.17 -7.58
CA LEU A 95 11.55 -0.01 -6.30
C LEU A 95 12.48 -0.51 -5.20
N ALA A 96 13.41 -1.44 -5.49
CA ALA A 96 14.29 -1.98 -4.49
C ALA A 96 15.22 -0.90 -3.93
N ALA A 97 15.79 -0.07 -4.80
CA ALA A 97 16.62 1.06 -4.41
C ALA A 97 15.86 2.06 -3.53
N ALA A 98 14.63 2.42 -3.91
CA ALA A 98 13.78 3.31 -3.10
C ALA A 98 13.46 2.73 -1.71
N LEU A 99 13.19 1.43 -1.62
CA LEU A 99 12.93 0.74 -0.35
C LEU A 99 14.17 0.65 0.54
N ARG A 100 15.35 0.40 -0.05
CA ARG A 100 16.66 0.43 0.65
C ARG A 100 16.93 1.79 1.25
N ALA A 101 16.84 2.85 0.44
CA ALA A 101 17.06 4.21 0.90
C ALA A 101 16.05 4.60 2.00
N GLY A 102 14.79 4.16 1.87
CA GLY A 102 13.78 4.34 2.90
C GLY A 102 14.10 3.60 4.20
N HIS A 103 14.58 2.36 4.12
CA HIS A 103 15.04 1.60 5.28
C HIS A 103 16.21 2.29 5.98
N GLU A 104 17.24 2.68 5.24
CA GLU A 104 18.43 3.37 5.76
C GLU A 104 18.06 4.66 6.49
N LEU A 105 17.16 5.46 5.92
CA LEU A 105 16.66 6.67 6.57
C LEU A 105 15.97 6.36 7.91
N LEU A 106 15.13 5.33 7.96
CA LEU A 106 14.39 4.96 9.17
C LEU A 106 15.28 4.38 10.27
N THR A 107 16.42 3.79 9.91
CA THR A 107 17.35 3.14 10.85
C THR A 107 18.59 3.96 11.18
N ALA A 108 18.85 5.07 10.47
CA ALA A 108 20.09 5.86 10.53
C ALA A 108 20.58 6.18 11.95
N HIS A 109 19.68 6.30 12.95
CA HIS A 109 20.05 6.57 14.34
C HIS A 109 19.13 5.89 15.36
N ARG A 110 18.46 4.78 14.98
CA ARG A 110 17.43 4.14 15.80
C ARG A 110 17.40 2.63 15.56
N GLU A 111 16.94 1.89 16.56
CA GLU A 111 16.61 0.48 16.40
C GLU A 111 15.56 0.29 15.30
N PRO A 112 15.68 -0.74 14.44
CA PRO A 112 14.71 -1.01 13.39
C PRO A 112 13.31 -1.23 13.95
N THR A 113 12.36 -0.42 13.48
CA THR A 113 10.94 -0.65 13.74
C THR A 113 10.40 -1.78 12.86
N GLY A 114 9.22 -2.30 13.19
CA GLY A 114 8.53 -3.27 12.32
C GLY A 114 8.33 -2.75 10.89
N VAL A 115 8.13 -1.44 10.71
CA VAL A 115 8.04 -0.80 9.39
C VAL A 115 9.37 -0.90 8.64
N ALA A 116 10.49 -0.55 9.28
CA ALA A 116 11.81 -0.62 8.67
C ALA A 116 12.20 -2.05 8.27
N ILE A 117 11.88 -3.04 9.11
CA ILE A 117 12.10 -4.47 8.82
C ILE A 117 11.26 -4.90 7.60
N ALA A 118 10.00 -4.49 7.53
CA ALA A 118 9.13 -4.84 6.42
C ALA A 118 9.58 -4.18 5.10
N LEU A 119 10.10 -2.94 5.13
CA LEU A 119 10.70 -2.29 3.96
C LEU A 119 11.96 -3.03 3.47
N GLU A 120 12.84 -3.42 4.38
CA GLU A 120 14.04 -4.21 4.05
C GLU A 120 13.68 -5.56 3.42
N HIS A 121 12.65 -6.23 3.96
CA HIS A 121 12.16 -7.49 3.40
C HIS A 121 11.59 -7.30 2.00
N ALA A 122 10.77 -6.25 1.80
CA ALA A 122 10.23 -5.91 0.48
C ALA A 122 11.35 -5.59 -0.54
N ALA A 123 12.40 -4.88 -0.12
CA ALA A 123 13.56 -4.59 -0.97
C ALA A 123 14.25 -5.87 -1.42
N ARG A 124 14.54 -6.79 -0.50
CA ARG A 124 15.18 -8.08 -0.81
C ARG A 124 14.36 -8.93 -1.80
N ILE A 125 13.04 -8.94 -1.67
CA ILE A 125 12.17 -9.64 -2.63
C ILE A 125 12.22 -8.96 -4.00
N ALA A 126 12.15 -7.63 -4.06
CA ALA A 126 12.22 -6.88 -5.31
C ALA A 126 13.57 -7.10 -6.04
N GLU A 127 14.67 -7.18 -5.30
CA GLU A 127 16.00 -7.54 -5.82
C GLU A 127 16.01 -8.96 -6.37
N ALA A 128 15.46 -9.93 -5.64
CA ALA A 128 15.39 -11.32 -6.08
C ALA A 128 14.57 -11.49 -7.37
N VAL A 129 13.47 -10.74 -7.51
CA VAL A 129 12.67 -10.70 -8.75
C VAL A 129 13.50 -10.12 -9.91
N THR A 130 14.20 -9.01 -9.68
CA THR A 130 15.03 -8.35 -10.70
C THR A 130 16.20 -9.24 -11.14
N ALA A 131 16.81 -9.95 -10.19
CA ALA A 131 17.88 -10.91 -10.44
C ALA A 131 17.39 -12.22 -11.08
N GLY A 132 16.07 -12.42 -11.23
CA GLY A 132 15.48 -13.63 -11.77
C GLY A 132 15.60 -14.86 -10.86
N SER A 133 15.95 -14.68 -9.59
CA SER A 133 16.07 -15.77 -8.61
C SER A 133 14.72 -16.13 -7.96
N LEU A 134 13.71 -15.30 -8.15
CA LEU A 134 12.33 -15.55 -7.73
C LEU A 134 11.36 -15.40 -8.92
N PRO A 135 10.37 -16.30 -9.09
CA PRO A 135 9.37 -16.16 -10.15
C PRO A 135 8.64 -14.82 -10.05
N LEU A 136 8.48 -14.14 -11.20
CA LEU A 136 7.95 -12.78 -11.24
C LEU A 136 6.60 -12.63 -10.53
N ALA A 137 5.65 -13.53 -10.80
CA ALA A 137 4.31 -13.46 -10.22
C ALA A 137 4.32 -13.63 -8.69
N ASP A 138 5.07 -14.62 -8.19
CA ASP A 138 5.17 -14.90 -6.76
C ASP A 138 5.90 -13.77 -6.04
N GLY A 139 6.99 -13.27 -6.63
CA GLY A 139 7.74 -12.17 -6.07
C GLY A 139 6.96 -10.85 -6.05
N GLN A 140 6.21 -10.54 -7.10
CA GLN A 140 5.30 -9.39 -7.10
C GLN A 140 4.24 -9.49 -6.01
N ALA A 141 3.65 -10.67 -5.81
CA ALA A 141 2.68 -10.89 -4.73
C ALA A 141 3.32 -10.70 -3.35
N GLN A 142 4.53 -11.22 -3.14
CA GLN A 142 5.27 -11.07 -1.89
C GLN A 142 5.68 -9.63 -1.60
N VAL A 143 6.15 -8.88 -2.62
CA VAL A 143 6.43 -7.44 -2.48
C VAL A 143 5.17 -6.69 -2.03
N LEU A 144 4.04 -6.90 -2.69
CA LEU A 144 2.80 -6.21 -2.34
C LEU A 144 2.30 -6.58 -0.93
N ALA A 145 2.47 -7.84 -0.52
CA ALA A 145 2.16 -8.26 0.85
C ALA A 145 3.06 -7.57 1.89
N ALA A 146 4.36 -7.49 1.63
CA ALA A 146 5.32 -6.81 2.51
C ALA A 146 5.04 -5.30 2.62
N LEU A 147 4.74 -4.64 1.49
CA LEU A 147 4.34 -3.22 1.50
C LEU A 147 3.03 -2.99 2.26
N SER A 148 2.05 -3.88 2.11
CA SER A 148 0.78 -3.79 2.83
C SER A 148 0.97 -3.97 4.34
N ALA A 149 1.84 -4.90 4.75
CA ALA A 149 2.19 -5.09 6.15
C ALA A 149 2.91 -3.86 6.73
N ALA A 150 3.86 -3.30 5.99
CA ALA A 150 4.60 -2.10 6.41
C ALA A 150 3.67 -0.88 6.57
N GLU A 151 2.76 -0.64 5.62
CA GLU A 151 1.75 0.43 5.69
C GLU A 151 0.81 0.24 6.89
N THR A 152 0.41 -1.01 7.16
CA THR A 152 -0.44 -1.34 8.32
C THR A 152 0.28 -1.08 9.65
N LEU A 153 1.55 -1.46 9.76
CA LEU A 153 2.37 -1.23 10.95
C LEU A 153 2.59 0.26 11.21
N ASP A 154 2.82 1.04 10.16
CA ASP A 154 2.98 2.49 10.24
C ASP A 154 1.68 3.18 10.67
N ALA A 155 0.53 2.80 10.09
CA ALA A 155 -0.78 3.25 10.55
C ALA A 155 -0.96 2.92 12.05
N GLY A 156 -0.56 1.71 12.45
CA GLY A 156 -0.37 1.23 13.83
C GLY A 156 0.28 2.25 14.75
N ALA A 157 1.50 2.63 14.39
CA ALA A 157 2.35 3.50 15.18
C ALA A 157 1.82 4.94 15.28
N ARG A 158 1.11 5.42 14.26
CA ARG A 158 0.57 6.80 14.21
C ARG A 158 -0.79 6.96 14.90
N GLY A 159 -1.48 5.88 15.27
CA GLY A 159 -2.83 5.93 15.82
C GLY A 159 -3.87 6.49 14.85
N ALA A 160 -3.60 6.38 13.54
CA ALA A 160 -4.49 6.81 12.46
C ALA A 160 -5.66 5.84 12.26
#